data_AF-A0A6I9W212-F1
#
_entry.id   AF-A0A6I9W212-F1
#
_cell.length_a   1.000
_cell.length_b   1.000
_cell.length_c   1.000
_cell.angle_alpha   90.00
_cell.angle_beta   90.00
_cell.angle_gamma   90.00
#
_symmetry.space_group_name_H-M   'P 1'
#
loop_
_entity.id
_entity.type
_entity.pdbx_description
1 polymer ?
#
loop_
_entity_poly.entity_id
_entity_poly.type
_entity_poly.pdbx_seq_one_letter_code
_entity_poly.pdbx_strand_id
1 'polypeptide(L)'
;MMKSLACCNDTYSLLSLFDKLKKLRNDYVLSDTKDARISVIKNYIYWFYYVIQRHANDDIINYILLNNLEEIKPKEISTTAAIINIINYTYSGKLLCEMQKWIRKNLTNSLLQNTEYKIKMRLKKLSVTIVDDECKMILL
;
A
#
# COMPACT_ATOMS: atom_id res chain seq x y z
N MET A 1 8.15 -18.82 -6.33
CA MET A 1 9.35 -17.97 -6.16
C MET A 1 9.05 -16.56 -5.60
N MET A 2 7.96 -15.87 -5.97
CA MET A 2 7.65 -14.55 -5.36
C MET A 2 7.06 -14.61 -3.95
N LYS A 3 6.38 -15.70 -3.54
CA LYS A 3 5.84 -15.83 -2.16
C LYS A 3 6.95 -15.80 -1.12
N SER A 4 8.07 -16.48 -1.36
CA SER A 4 9.21 -16.51 -0.45
C SER A 4 9.85 -15.13 -0.28
N LEU A 5 9.97 -14.35 -1.36
CA LEU A 5 10.51 -12.98 -1.31
C LEU A 5 9.60 -12.00 -0.58
N ALA A 6 8.29 -12.17 -0.75
CA ALA A 6 7.30 -11.38 -0.02
C ALA A 6 7.13 -11.82 1.45
N CYS A 7 7.82 -12.87 1.90
CA CYS A 7 7.92 -13.23 3.32
C CYS A 7 9.23 -12.75 3.97
N CYS A 8 10.14 -12.14 3.20
CA CYS A 8 11.37 -11.60 3.75
C CYS A 8 11.10 -10.22 4.36
N ASN A 9 11.58 -10.02 5.59
CA ASN A 9 11.53 -8.72 6.27
C ASN A 9 12.78 -7.87 6.00
N ASP A 10 13.71 -8.38 5.18
CA ASP A 10 14.90 -7.62 4.81
C ASP A 10 14.59 -6.66 3.65
N THR A 11 15.08 -5.43 3.77
CA THR A 11 14.82 -4.33 2.82
C THR A 11 15.29 -4.67 1.40
N TYR A 12 16.33 -5.50 1.25
CA TYR A 12 16.91 -5.85 -0.05
C TYR A 12 16.00 -6.80 -0.85
N SER A 13 15.47 -7.84 -0.21
CA SER A 13 14.48 -8.76 -0.79
C SER A 13 13.22 -8.02 -1.22
N LEU A 14 12.86 -6.94 -0.53
CA LEU A 14 11.70 -6.12 -0.83
C LEU A 14 11.95 -5.13 -1.97
N LEU A 15 13.12 -4.51 -2.05
CA LEU A 15 13.54 -3.78 -3.25
C LEU A 15 13.56 -4.70 -4.48
N SER A 16 14.11 -5.91 -4.33
CA SER A 16 14.07 -6.93 -5.39
C SER A 16 12.63 -7.33 -5.77
N LEU A 17 11.70 -7.34 -4.81
CA LEU A 17 10.28 -7.59 -5.06
C LEU A 17 9.62 -6.44 -5.81
N PHE A 18 9.94 -5.18 -5.46
CA PHE A 18 9.47 -4.00 -6.20
C PHE A 18 10.02 -3.96 -7.61
N ASP A 19 11.30 -4.31 -7.82
CA ASP A 19 11.88 -4.44 -9.15
C ASP A 19 11.17 -5.53 -9.97
N LYS A 20 10.79 -6.64 -9.34
CA LYS A 20 9.98 -7.69 -9.98
C LYS A 20 8.58 -7.20 -10.32
N LEU A 21 7.94 -6.43 -9.45
CA LEU A 21 6.64 -5.81 -9.74
C LEU A 21 6.74 -4.82 -10.92
N LYS A 22 7.79 -3.99 -10.94
CA LYS A 22 8.09 -3.07 -12.05
C LYS A 22 8.35 -3.84 -13.35
N LYS A 23 9.05 -4.98 -13.28
CA LYS A 23 9.29 -5.84 -14.44
C LYS A 23 7.99 -6.47 -14.96
N LEU A 24 7.15 -7.02 -14.09
CA LEU A 24 5.83 -7.57 -14.47
C LEU A 24 4.94 -6.52 -15.16
N ARG A 25 5.00 -5.26 -14.71
CA ARG A 25 4.32 -4.13 -15.36
C ARG A 25 4.80 -3.91 -16.80
N ASN A 26 6.09 -4.13 -17.08
CA ASN A 26 6.66 -4.00 -18.41
C ASN A 26 6.37 -5.24 -19.28
N ASP A 27 6.42 -6.44 -18.71
CA ASP A 27 6.08 -7.70 -19.40
C ASP A 27 4.61 -7.69 -19.87
N TYR A 28 3.71 -7.06 -19.10
CA TYR A 28 2.32 -6.79 -19.51
C TYR A 28 2.24 -6.04 -20.85
N VAL A 29 3.13 -5.08 -21.09
CA VAL A 29 3.15 -4.26 -22.31
C VAL A 29 3.57 -5.08 -23.54
N LEU A 30 4.32 -6.17 -23.35
CA LEU A 30 4.98 -6.95 -24.41
C LEU A 30 4.26 -8.26 -24.78
N SER A 31 3.15 -8.60 -24.14
CA SER A 31 2.47 -9.89 -24.34
C SER A 31 1.56 -9.89 -25.58
N ASP A 32 1.87 -10.72 -26.58
CA ASP A 32 1.18 -10.78 -27.88
C ASP A 32 -0.24 -11.37 -27.83
N THR A 33 -0.54 -12.28 -26.89
CA THR A 33 -1.89 -12.88 -26.79
C THR A 33 -2.75 -12.21 -25.71
N LYS A 34 -4.07 -12.18 -25.93
CA LYS A 34 -5.03 -11.59 -24.98
C LYS A 34 -5.07 -12.36 -23.65
N ASP A 35 -5.01 -13.68 -23.70
CA ASP A 35 -5.08 -14.53 -22.50
C ASP A 35 -3.81 -14.43 -21.65
N ALA A 36 -2.64 -14.34 -22.28
CA ALA A 36 -1.39 -14.09 -21.57
C ALA A 36 -1.39 -12.72 -20.87
N ARG A 37 -1.87 -11.66 -21.53
CA ARG A 37 -2.03 -10.33 -20.91
C ARG A 37 -2.94 -10.36 -19.68
N ILE A 38 -4.11 -11.01 -19.78
CA ILE A 38 -5.04 -11.14 -18.65
C ILE A 38 -4.38 -11.88 -17.48
N SER A 39 -3.65 -12.95 -17.75
CA SER A 39 -2.93 -13.71 -16.73
C SER A 39 -1.86 -12.85 -16.02
N VAL A 40 -1.06 -12.09 -16.79
CA VAL A 40 -0.04 -11.19 -16.23
C VAL A 40 -0.67 -10.10 -15.37
N ILE A 41 -1.75 -9.45 -15.82
CA ILE A 41 -2.47 -8.44 -15.02
C ILE A 41 -2.98 -9.04 -13.70
N LYS A 42 -3.64 -10.19 -13.75
CA LYS A 42 -4.15 -10.87 -12.56
C LYS A 42 -3.02 -11.20 -11.57
N ASN A 43 -1.90 -11.71 -12.07
CA ASN A 43 -0.74 -11.99 -11.25
C ASN A 43 -0.14 -10.71 -10.64
N TYR A 44 -0.04 -9.63 -11.41
CA TYR A 44 0.48 -8.36 -10.90
C TYR A 44 -0.41 -7.78 -9.79
N ILE A 45 -1.73 -7.75 -10.00
CA ILE A 45 -2.71 -7.35 -8.98
C ILE A 45 -2.60 -8.22 -7.73
N TYR A 46 -2.51 -9.54 -7.91
CA TYR A 46 -2.35 -10.48 -6.80
C TYR A 46 -1.10 -10.17 -5.98
N TRP A 47 0.05 -10.02 -6.64
CA TRP A 47 1.31 -9.74 -5.96
C TRP A 47 1.31 -8.40 -5.26
N PHE A 48 0.78 -7.35 -5.90
CA PHE A 48 0.64 -6.03 -5.30
C PHE A 48 -0.11 -6.09 -3.97
N TYR A 49 -1.29 -6.72 -3.94
CA TYR A 49 -2.04 -6.88 -2.70
C TYR A 49 -1.37 -7.80 -1.68
N TYR A 50 -0.66 -8.84 -2.14
CA TYR A 50 0.07 -9.74 -1.26
C TYR A 50 1.21 -9.02 -0.51
N VAL A 51 1.93 -8.12 -1.18
CA VAL A 51 2.97 -7.29 -0.54
C VAL A 51 2.37 -6.41 0.54
N ILE A 52 1.29 -5.69 0.21
CA ILE A 52 0.60 -4.81 1.17
C ILE A 52 0.15 -5.59 2.40
N GLN A 53 -0.47 -6.74 2.21
CA GLN A 53 -0.95 -7.60 3.31
C GLN A 53 0.14 -8.01 4.29
N ARG A 54 1.36 -8.21 3.79
CA ARG A 54 2.49 -8.67 4.58
C ARG A 54 3.24 -7.54 5.26
N HIS A 55 3.35 -6.38 4.60
CA HIS A 55 4.33 -5.38 4.96
C HIS A 55 3.77 -3.99 5.25
N ALA A 56 2.46 -3.76 5.13
CA ALA A 56 1.87 -2.45 5.43
C ALA A 56 2.07 -2.01 6.89
N ASN A 57 2.38 -2.93 7.79
CA ASN A 57 2.66 -2.64 9.19
C ASN A 57 4.16 -2.50 9.53
N ASP A 58 5.04 -2.53 8.53
CA ASP A 58 6.46 -2.21 8.69
C ASP A 58 6.69 -0.74 8.32
N ASP A 59 7.29 0.03 9.24
CA ASP A 59 7.51 1.47 9.08
C ASP A 59 8.24 1.81 7.77
N ILE A 60 9.31 1.06 7.45
CA ILE A 60 10.13 1.31 6.26
C ILE A 60 9.33 0.94 5.01
N ILE A 61 8.61 -0.17 5.04
CA ILE A 61 7.92 -0.67 3.84
C ILE A 61 6.68 0.14 3.53
N ASN A 62 5.93 0.57 4.55
CA ASN A 62 4.83 1.49 4.38
C ASN A 62 5.30 2.79 3.71
N TYR A 63 6.42 3.36 4.18
CA TYR A 63 7.01 4.55 3.55
C TYR A 63 7.38 4.30 2.08
N ILE A 64 8.05 3.18 1.77
CA ILE A 64 8.41 2.83 0.39
C ILE A 64 7.17 2.67 -0.49
N LEU A 65 6.14 1.98 0.01
CA LEU A 65 4.88 1.75 -0.71
C LEU A 65 4.17 3.05 -1.06
N LEU A 66 4.12 4.02 -0.13
CA LEU A 66 3.45 5.30 -0.34
C LEU A 66 4.21 6.19 -1.32
N ASN A 67 5.54 6.28 -1.21
CA ASN A 67 6.33 7.15 -2.08
C ASN A 67 6.49 6.61 -3.51
N ASN A 68 6.37 5.29 -3.71
CA ASN A 68 6.46 4.68 -5.05
C ASN A 68 5.10 4.25 -5.60
N LEU A 69 3.98 4.61 -4.93
CA LEU A 69 2.67 4.03 -5.19
C LEU A 69 2.24 4.16 -6.65
N GLU A 70 2.49 5.31 -7.29
CA GLU A 70 2.15 5.53 -8.70
C GLU A 70 2.90 4.58 -9.64
N GLU A 71 4.13 4.21 -9.30
CA GLU A 71 4.96 3.33 -10.13
C GLU A 71 4.61 1.86 -9.96
N ILE A 72 4.31 1.44 -8.72
CA ILE A 72 4.14 0.03 -8.34
C ILE A 72 2.68 -0.43 -8.34
N LYS A 73 1.71 0.49 -8.41
CA LYS A 73 0.30 0.15 -8.44
C LYS A 73 -0.07 -0.32 -9.85
N PRO A 74 -0.77 -1.47 -9.99
CA PRO A 74 -1.43 -1.84 -11.24
C PRO A 74 -2.32 -0.71 -11.79
N LYS A 75 -2.36 -0.53 -13.11
CA LYS A 75 -3.15 0.55 -13.73
C LYS A 75 -4.65 0.34 -13.52
N GLU A 76 -5.05 -0.90 -13.34
CA GLU A 76 -6.42 -1.38 -13.11
C GLU A 76 -6.93 -1.06 -11.69
N ILE A 77 -6.03 -0.75 -10.76
CA ILE A 77 -6.38 -0.40 -9.38
C ILE A 77 -6.37 1.12 -9.24
N SER A 78 -7.41 1.72 -8.66
CA SER A 78 -7.41 3.16 -8.38
C SER A 78 -6.46 3.50 -7.23
N THR A 79 -5.92 4.72 -7.22
CA THR A 79 -5.09 5.21 -6.10
C THR A 79 -5.84 5.12 -4.77
N THR A 80 -7.13 5.46 -4.76
CA THR A 80 -8.01 5.30 -3.59
C THR A 80 -8.03 3.86 -3.08
N ALA A 81 -8.25 2.89 -3.96
CA ALA A 81 -8.35 1.48 -3.57
C ALA A 81 -7.03 0.95 -3.02
N ALA A 82 -5.91 1.34 -3.63
CA ALA A 82 -4.58 1.00 -3.16
C ALA A 82 -4.31 1.54 -1.75
N ILE A 83 -4.55 2.83 -1.52
CA ILE A 83 -4.35 3.49 -0.21
C ILE A 83 -5.26 2.88 0.85
N ILE A 84 -6.54 2.65 0.53
CA ILE A 84 -7.48 1.98 1.45
C ILE A 84 -6.98 0.58 1.84
N ASN A 85 -6.36 -0.15 0.91
CA ASN A 85 -5.82 -1.48 1.20
C ASN A 85 -4.62 -1.39 2.17
N ILE A 86 -3.71 -0.45 1.96
CA ILE A 86 -2.57 -0.19 2.86
C ILE A 86 -3.09 0.14 4.28
N ILE A 87 -4.06 1.06 4.39
CA ILE A 87 -4.68 1.43 5.67
C ILE A 87 -5.31 0.21 6.36
N ASN A 88 -5.98 -0.67 5.60
CA ASN A 88 -6.62 -1.86 6.18
C ASN A 88 -5.59 -2.81 6.82
N TYR A 89 -4.42 -2.98 6.21
CA TYR A 89 -3.37 -3.89 6.69
C TYR A 89 -2.35 -3.22 7.60
N THR A 90 -2.56 -1.96 7.96
CA THR A 90 -1.79 -1.29 9.01
C THR A 90 -2.49 -1.42 10.36
N TYR A 91 -1.74 -1.86 11.35
CA TYR A 91 -2.20 -2.11 12.72
C TYR A 91 -1.49 -1.23 13.76
N SER A 92 -0.43 -0.52 13.37
CA SER A 92 0.26 0.48 14.19
C SER A 92 -0.45 1.82 14.14
N GLY A 93 -0.83 2.34 15.31
CA GLY A 93 -1.40 3.69 15.44
C GLY A 93 -0.45 4.76 14.91
N LYS A 94 0.84 4.70 15.30
CA LYS A 94 1.90 5.60 14.82
C LYS A 94 1.95 5.63 13.29
N LEU A 95 1.95 4.47 12.63
CA LEU A 95 2.00 4.40 11.17
C LEU A 95 0.77 4.96 10.49
N LEU A 96 -0.41 4.75 11.06
CA LEU A 96 -1.63 5.38 10.54
C LEU A 96 -1.58 6.90 10.67
N CYS A 97 -0.97 7.44 11.73
CA CYS A 97 -0.76 8.88 11.89
C CYS A 97 0.24 9.42 10.85
N GLU A 98 1.34 8.72 10.59
CA GLU A 98 2.30 9.09 9.52
C GLU A 98 1.66 9.04 8.14
N MET A 99 0.87 8.00 7.85
CA MET A 99 0.07 7.90 6.64
C MET A 99 -0.88 9.08 6.48
N GLN A 100 -1.54 9.50 7.56
CA GLN A 100 -2.45 10.65 7.53
C GLN A 100 -1.71 11.94 7.19
N LYS A 101 -0.53 12.16 7.78
CA LYS A 101 0.35 13.30 7.45
C LYS A 101 0.74 13.27 5.97
N TRP A 102 1.11 12.11 5.44
CA TRP A 102 1.44 11.93 4.01
C TRP A 102 0.24 12.19 3.10
N ILE A 103 -0.93 11.66 3.43
CA ILE A 103 -2.17 11.81 2.65
C ILE A 103 -2.56 13.30 2.54
N ARG A 104 -2.51 14.05 3.65
CA ARG A 104 -2.80 15.49 3.67
C ARG A 104 -1.83 16.30 2.82
N LYS A 105 -0.56 15.88 2.79
CA LYS A 105 0.48 16.57 2.02
C LYS A 105 0.36 16.32 0.52
N ASN A 106 -0.05 15.12 0.11
CA ASN A 106 0.07 14.66 -1.28
C ASN A 106 -1.25 14.49 -2.03
N LEU A 107 -2.39 14.34 -1.32
CA LEU A 107 -3.70 14.15 -1.96
C LEU A 107 -4.56 15.41 -1.83
N THR A 108 -5.42 15.64 -2.82
CA THR A 108 -6.38 16.75 -2.83
C THR A 108 -7.82 16.25 -2.93
N ASN A 109 -8.78 17.13 -2.60
CA ASN A 109 -10.20 16.96 -2.87
C ASN A 109 -10.84 15.70 -2.22
N SER A 110 -11.73 15.03 -2.95
CA SER A 110 -12.52 13.89 -2.47
C SER A 110 -11.67 12.66 -2.11
N LEU A 111 -10.49 12.52 -2.72
CA LEU A 111 -9.54 11.46 -2.41
C LEU A 111 -9.00 11.59 -0.98
N LEU A 112 -8.68 12.82 -0.57
CA LEU A 112 -8.27 13.16 0.78
C LEU A 112 -9.36 12.79 1.80
N GLN A 113 -10.60 13.25 1.58
CA GLN A 113 -11.71 12.99 2.51
C GLN A 113 -11.98 11.50 2.72
N ASN A 114 -12.02 10.72 1.63
CA ASN A 114 -12.28 9.28 1.70
C ASN A 114 -11.18 8.51 2.44
N THR A 115 -9.92 8.87 2.20
CA THR A 115 -8.77 8.21 2.82
C THR A 115 -8.60 8.61 4.29
N GLU A 116 -8.85 9.88 4.64
CA GLU A 116 -8.89 10.34 6.04
C GLU A 116 -10.00 9.68 6.85
N TYR A 117 -11.21 9.59 6.30
CA TYR A 117 -12.31 8.89 6.95
C TYR A 117 -11.92 7.43 7.24
N LYS A 118 -11.26 6.77 6.28
CA LYS A 118 -10.79 5.39 6.44
C LYS A 118 -9.74 5.26 7.54
N ILE A 119 -8.76 6.17 7.60
CA ILE A 119 -7.75 6.21 8.68
C ILE A 119 -8.43 6.41 10.03
N LYS A 120 -9.34 7.39 10.15
CA LYS A 120 -10.07 7.67 11.39
C LYS A 120 -10.82 6.43 11.87
N MET A 121 -11.53 5.74 10.96
CA MET A 121 -12.21 4.49 11.27
C MET A 121 -11.26 3.37 11.69
N ARG A 122 -10.06 3.31 11.12
CA ARG A 122 -9.04 2.32 11.49
C ARG A 122 -8.42 2.61 12.85
N LEU A 123 -8.03 3.86 13.10
CA LEU A 123 -7.52 4.32 14.39
C LEU A 123 -8.53 4.08 15.51
N LYS A 124 -9.82 4.35 15.30
CA LYS A 124 -10.89 4.03 16.27
C LYS A 124 -10.95 2.55 16.65
N LYS A 125 -10.65 1.64 15.71
CA LYS A 125 -10.58 0.20 16.00
C LYS A 125 -9.35 -0.18 16.82
N LEU A 126 -8.27 0.60 16.70
CA LEU A 126 -7.01 0.38 17.42
C LEU A 126 -6.98 1.10 18.78
N SER A 127 -7.69 2.21 18.93
CA SER A 127 -7.72 3.03 20.15
C SER A 127 -8.43 2.38 21.34
N VAL A 128 -8.85 1.13 21.23
CA VAL A 128 -9.13 0.25 22.38
C VAL A 128 -7.81 -0.13 23.10
N THR A 129 -6.64 0.11 22.51
CA THR A 129 -5.32 -0.35 22.98
C THR A 129 -4.17 0.66 22.84
N ILE A 130 -4.40 1.95 23.18
CA ILE A 130 -3.39 3.04 23.28
C ILE A 130 -3.17 3.80 21.96
N VAL A 131 -3.42 5.11 21.98
CA VAL A 131 -2.96 6.05 20.94
C VAL A 131 -2.26 7.21 21.65
N ASP A 132 -0.98 7.40 21.30
CA ASP A 132 -0.12 8.50 21.72
C ASP A 132 -0.77 9.88 21.52
N ASP A 133 -0.45 10.81 22.41
CA ASP A 133 -1.02 12.15 22.48
C ASP A 133 -0.81 13.00 21.22
N GLU A 134 0.21 12.69 20.40
CA GLU A 134 0.47 13.39 19.13
C GLU A 134 -0.65 13.17 18.09
N CYS A 135 -1.36 12.05 18.17
CA CYS A 135 -2.46 11.74 17.24
C CYS A 135 -3.83 12.20 17.78
N LYS A 136 -3.94 12.54 19.08
CA LYS A 136 -5.17 13.09 19.69
C LYS A 136 -5.52 14.48 19.16
N MET A 137 -4.51 15.30 18.85
CA MET A 137 -4.69 16.65 18.31
C MET A 137 -5.31 16.68 16.90
N ILE A 138 -5.39 15.54 16.21
CA ILE A 138 -5.87 15.44 14.82
C ILE A 138 -7.31 14.90 14.74
N LEU A 139 -7.88 14.45 15.85
CA LEU A 139 -9.23 13.87 15.91
C LEU A 139 -10.34 14.85 16.34
N LEU A 140 -9.97 16.07 16.77
CA LEU A 140 -10.86 17.20 17.04
C LEU A 140 -11.26 17.89 15.72
#